data_AF-A0A427B186-F1
#
_entry.id   AF-A0A427B186-F1
#
_cell.length_a   1.000
_cell.length_b   1.000
_cell.length_c   1.000
_cell.angle_alpha   90.00
_cell.angle_beta   90.00
_cell.angle_gamma   90.00
#
_symmetry.space_group_name_H-M   'P 1'
#
loop_
_entity.id
_entity.type
_entity.pdbx_description
1 polymer ?
#
loop_
_entity_poly.entity_id
_entity_poly.type
_entity_poly.pdbx_seq_one_letter_code
_entity_poly.pdbx_strand_id
1 'polypeptide(L)'
;MQAFDIAEPGILMTKFYLKFNTMKLIVKAPGSCSVEDVLRIISHSEELSWIQLRRNEKKFLNDINSDKEGRLRFHVLSENGKRKKRIQTREEKIFVLANDCLTGDPLVHDLSLNQLVGSDEDNMILFHEKIRYSTA
;
A
#
# COMPACT_ATOMS: atom_id res chain seq x y z
N MET A 1 15.64 -3.59 27.18
CA MET A 1 14.25 -4.00 26.87
C MET A 1 13.37 -2.83 27.27
N GLN A 2 13.13 -1.88 26.36
CA GLN A 2 12.17 -0.80 26.59
C GLN A 2 10.78 -1.42 26.53
N ALA A 3 9.97 -1.15 27.56
CA ALA A 3 8.55 -1.45 27.51
C ALA A 3 7.98 -0.61 26.36
N PHE A 4 7.54 -1.27 25.29
CA PHE A 4 6.60 -0.64 24.35
C PHE A 4 5.39 -0.25 25.20
N ASP A 5 5.24 1.04 25.44
CA ASP A 5 4.12 1.55 26.20
C ASP A 5 2.86 1.17 25.41
N ILE A 6 1.98 0.37 25.99
CA ILE A 6 0.81 -0.23 25.32
C ILE A 6 -0.11 0.88 24.76
N ALA A 7 0.05 2.10 25.27
CA ALA A 7 -0.58 3.31 24.79
C ALA A 7 -0.18 3.74 23.38
N GLU A 8 1.06 3.49 22.94
CA GLU A 8 1.59 4.09 21.71
C GLU A 8 0.84 3.62 20.44
N PRO A 9 0.58 2.30 20.21
CA PRO A 9 -0.26 1.87 19.10
C PRO A 9 -1.68 2.44 19.16
N GLY A 10 -2.26 2.57 20.37
CA GLY A 10 -3.60 3.13 20.56
C GLY A 10 -3.66 4.63 20.22
N ILE A 11 -2.65 5.40 20.64
CA ILE A 11 -2.51 6.83 20.32
C ILE A 11 -2.33 7.01 18.82
N LEU A 12 -1.48 6.20 18.19
CA LEU A 12 -1.28 6.25 16.74
C LEU A 12 -2.58 5.92 16.00
N MET A 13 -3.33 4.91 16.44
CA MET A 13 -4.65 4.61 15.87
C MET A 13 -5.59 5.81 15.93
N THR A 14 -5.74 6.45 17.09
CA THR A 14 -6.64 7.60 17.24
C THR A 14 -6.15 8.83 16.47
N LYS A 15 -4.87 9.18 16.60
CA LYS A 15 -4.27 10.37 15.95
C LYS A 15 -4.41 10.31 14.43
N PHE A 16 -4.34 9.10 13.89
CA PHE A 16 -4.22 8.88 12.47
C PHE A 16 -5.38 8.11 11.85
N TYR A 17 -6.46 7.91 12.60
CA TYR A 17 -7.67 7.21 12.17
C TYR A 17 -7.39 5.82 11.61
N LEU A 18 -6.44 5.08 12.21
CA LEU A 18 -6.11 3.72 11.80
C LEU A 18 -7.01 2.70 12.51
N LYS A 19 -7.50 1.74 11.75
CA LYS A 19 -8.23 0.60 12.27
C LYS A 19 -7.28 -0.39 12.94
N PHE A 20 -7.84 -1.17 13.86
CA PHE A 20 -7.09 -2.13 14.65
C PHE A 20 -6.38 -3.19 13.79
N ASN A 21 -7.00 -3.69 12.72
CA ASN A 21 -6.34 -4.69 11.88
C ASN A 21 -5.14 -4.13 11.12
N THR A 22 -5.19 -2.86 10.71
CA THR A 22 -4.06 -2.16 10.09
C THR A 22 -2.94 -1.94 11.08
N MET A 23 -3.26 -1.50 12.31
CA MET A 23 -2.25 -1.35 13.35
C MET A 23 -1.54 -2.67 13.69
N LYS A 24 -2.26 -3.80 13.69
CA LYS A 24 -1.65 -5.13 13.85
C LYS A 24 -0.64 -5.47 12.76
N LEU A 25 -0.80 -4.97 11.54
CA LEU A 25 0.18 -5.13 10.46
C LEU A 25 1.41 -4.27 10.72
N ILE A 26 1.21 -3.01 11.12
CA ILE A 26 2.27 -2.04 11.41
C ILE A 26 3.14 -2.51 12.57
N VAL A 27 2.56 -2.95 13.69
CA VAL A 27 3.30 -3.43 14.87
C VAL A 27 4.11 -4.70 14.58
N LYS A 28 3.70 -5.51 13.60
CA LYS A 28 4.43 -6.72 13.16
C LYS A 28 5.49 -6.42 12.12
N ALA A 29 5.55 -5.19 11.61
CA ALA A 29 6.51 -4.81 10.60
C ALA A 29 7.93 -4.82 11.19
N PRO A 30 8.95 -5.22 10.41
CA PRO A 30 10.33 -5.21 10.89
C PRO A 30 10.77 -3.76 11.18
N GLY A 31 11.64 -3.56 12.19
CA GLY A 31 12.16 -2.22 12.51
C GLY A 31 12.88 -1.54 11.34
N SER A 32 13.44 -2.33 10.42
CA SER A 32 14.00 -1.88 9.14
C SER A 32 13.03 -2.17 7.98
N CYS A 33 11.89 -1.48 7.93
CA CYS A 33 10.94 -1.61 6.82
C CYS A 33 11.51 -1.04 5.52
N SER A 34 11.50 -1.84 4.46
CA SER A 34 11.73 -1.35 3.10
C SER A 34 10.47 -0.67 2.54
N VAL A 35 10.61 0.09 1.46
CA VAL A 35 9.44 0.67 0.75
C VAL A 35 8.49 -0.43 0.27
N GLU A 36 9.02 -1.59 -0.14
CA GLU A 36 8.20 -2.73 -0.55
C GLU A 36 7.37 -3.28 0.62
N ASP A 37 7.95 -3.36 1.82
CA ASP A 37 7.23 -3.80 3.02
C ASP A 37 6.10 -2.84 3.37
N VAL A 38 6.35 -1.53 3.27
CA VAL A 38 5.32 -0.50 3.47
C VAL A 38 4.19 -0.63 2.43
N LEU A 39 4.53 -0.84 1.16
CA LEU A 39 3.54 -1.09 0.10
C LEU A 39 2.69 -2.34 0.40
N ARG A 40 3.30 -3.39 0.97
CA ARG A 40 2.58 -4.60 1.39
C ARG A 40 1.66 -4.35 2.57
N ILE A 41 2.06 -3.53 3.54
CA ILE A 41 1.21 -3.15 4.67
C ILE A 41 0.02 -2.32 4.17
N ILE A 42 0.27 -1.31 3.33
CA ILE A 42 -0.78 -0.46 2.74
C ILE A 42 -1.77 -1.33 1.95
N SER A 43 -1.29 -2.26 1.13
CA SER A 43 -2.17 -3.09 0.31
C SER A 43 -3.10 -4.00 1.10
N HIS A 44 -2.75 -4.33 2.34
CA HIS A 44 -3.55 -5.16 3.25
C HIS A 44 -4.31 -4.34 4.30
N SER A 45 -4.21 -3.02 4.28
CA SER A 45 -4.87 -2.13 5.23
C SER A 45 -6.41 -2.25 5.15
N GLU A 46 -7.05 -2.18 6.32
CA GLU A 46 -8.50 -2.33 6.48
C GLU A 46 -9.27 -1.08 6.07
N GLU A 47 -8.61 0.08 6.06
CA GLU A 47 -9.11 1.34 5.53
C GLU A 47 -9.42 1.22 4.04
N LEU A 48 -8.68 0.37 3.32
CA LEU A 48 -8.83 0.14 1.88
C LEU A 48 -9.69 -1.09 1.57
N SER A 49 -10.35 -1.69 2.56
CA SER A 49 -11.12 -2.94 2.39
C SER A 49 -12.33 -2.81 1.46
N TRP A 50 -12.86 -1.60 1.29
CA TRP A 50 -13.97 -1.29 0.38
C TRP A 50 -13.57 -1.29 -1.10
N ILE A 51 -12.27 -1.21 -1.40
CA ILE A 51 -11.78 -1.23 -2.79
C ILE A 51 -12.04 -2.60 -3.40
N GLN A 52 -12.47 -2.63 -4.65
CA GLN A 52 -12.71 -3.87 -5.38
C GLN A 52 -11.83 -3.93 -6.62
N LEU A 53 -11.36 -5.14 -6.94
CA LEU A 53 -10.75 -5.45 -8.23
C LEU A 53 -11.86 -5.78 -9.23
N ARG A 54 -12.06 -4.89 -10.19
CA ARG A 54 -13.06 -5.00 -11.26
C ARG A 54 -12.47 -5.68 -12.49
N ARG A 55 -13.32 -6.23 -13.36
CA ARG A 55 -12.87 -6.96 -14.56
C ARG A 55 -12.22 -6.05 -15.61
N ASN A 56 -12.75 -4.85 -15.79
CA ASN A 56 -12.34 -3.89 -16.83
C ASN A 56 -10.90 -3.36 -16.64
N GLU A 57 -10.41 -3.31 -15.41
CA GLU A 57 -9.06 -2.82 -15.09
C GLU A 57 -7.98 -3.90 -15.07
N LYS A 58 -8.36 -5.20 -15.10
CA LYS A 58 -7.39 -6.30 -14.94
C LYS A 58 -6.32 -6.31 -16.02
N LYS A 59 -6.69 -6.07 -17.28
CA LYS A 59 -5.73 -6.04 -18.38
C LYS A 59 -4.65 -4.99 -18.11
N PHE A 60 -5.10 -3.79 -17.79
CA PHE A 60 -4.24 -2.66 -17.53
C PHE A 60 -3.35 -2.87 -16.29
N LEU A 61 -3.88 -3.41 -15.19
CA LEU A 61 -3.08 -3.75 -13.99
C LEU A 61 -2.00 -4.80 -14.30
N ASN A 62 -2.30 -5.78 -15.17
CA ASN A 62 -1.30 -6.75 -15.61
C ASN A 62 -0.21 -6.08 -16.46
N ASP A 63 -0.59 -5.12 -17.31
CA ASP A 63 0.35 -4.39 -18.16
C ASP A 63 1.33 -3.60 -17.29
N ILE A 64 0.86 -2.84 -16.29
CA ILE A 64 1.73 -2.17 -15.31
C ILE A 64 2.63 -3.18 -14.59
N ASN A 65 2.06 -4.25 -14.02
CA ASN A 65 2.86 -5.23 -13.28
C ASN A 65 3.89 -5.97 -14.17
N SER A 66 3.66 -6.00 -15.48
CA SER A 66 4.58 -6.61 -16.45
C SER A 66 5.65 -5.65 -16.96
N ASP A 67 5.68 -4.41 -16.47
CA ASP A 67 6.60 -3.36 -16.88
C ASP A 67 8.05 -3.87 -17.02
N LYS A 68 8.65 -3.53 -18.15
CA LYS A 68 10.03 -3.90 -18.50
C LYS A 68 10.95 -2.68 -18.55
N GLU A 69 10.36 -1.48 -18.58
CA GLU A 69 11.09 -0.22 -18.68
C GLU A 69 11.64 0.22 -17.31
N GLY A 70 11.24 -0.47 -16.24
CA GLY A 70 11.74 -0.21 -14.89
C GLY A 70 11.08 1.00 -14.23
N ARG A 71 9.97 1.47 -14.81
CA ARG A 71 9.13 2.52 -14.24
C ARG A 71 8.51 2.03 -12.94
N LEU A 72 7.94 0.82 -12.93
CA LEU A 72 7.39 0.21 -11.74
C LEU A 72 8.51 -0.39 -10.89
N ARG A 73 8.72 0.11 -9.67
CA ARG A 73 9.86 -0.30 -8.81
C ARG A 73 9.77 -1.75 -8.31
N PHE A 74 8.62 -2.12 -7.76
CA PHE A 74 8.34 -3.45 -7.22
C PHE A 74 7.20 -4.15 -7.97
N HIS A 75 7.36 -5.44 -8.24
CA HIS A 75 6.36 -6.22 -8.95
C HIS A 75 5.65 -7.19 -8.01
N VAL A 76 4.37 -7.44 -8.25
CA VAL A 76 3.67 -8.57 -7.66
C VAL A 76 4.30 -9.86 -8.19
N LEU A 77 4.76 -10.71 -7.28
CA LEU A 77 5.37 -11.99 -7.58
C LEU A 77 4.34 -13.13 -7.38
N SER A 78 4.46 -14.19 -8.17
CA SER A 78 3.79 -15.47 -7.90
C SER A 78 4.56 -16.29 -6.88
N GLU A 79 3.96 -17.38 -6.41
CA GLU A 79 4.53 -18.29 -5.41
C GLU A 79 5.94 -18.82 -5.76
N ASN A 80 6.25 -18.88 -7.06
CA ASN A 80 7.57 -19.27 -7.57
C ASN A 80 8.59 -18.11 -7.66
N GLY A 81 8.29 -16.94 -7.09
CA GLY A 81 9.13 -15.74 -7.11
C GLY A 81 9.19 -15.00 -8.45
N LYS A 82 8.50 -15.47 -9.49
CA LYS A 82 8.46 -14.80 -10.80
C LYS A 82 7.40 -13.71 -10.81
N ARG A 83 7.54 -12.70 -11.69
CA ARG A 83 6.51 -11.67 -11.87
C ARG A 83 5.17 -12.31 -12.24
N LYS A 84 4.14 -11.96 -11.49
CA LYS A 84 2.79 -12.50 -11.66
C LYS A 84 2.17 -11.91 -12.93
N LYS A 85 1.69 -12.79 -13.83
CA LYS A 85 1.05 -12.38 -15.09
C LYS A 85 -0.37 -11.89 -14.93
N ARG A 86 -1.03 -12.25 -13.83
CA ARG A 86 -2.47 -11.99 -13.61
C ARG A 86 -2.68 -11.48 -12.19
N ILE A 87 -3.11 -10.25 -12.09
CA ILE A 87 -3.58 -9.60 -10.86
C ILE A 87 -5.00 -10.12 -10.57
N GLN A 88 -5.19 -10.65 -9.37
CA GLN A 88 -6.37 -11.42 -9.00
C GLN A 88 -7.01 -10.96 -7.68
N THR A 89 -6.25 -10.31 -6.81
CA THR A 89 -6.76 -9.84 -5.53
C THR A 89 -6.81 -8.31 -5.45
N ARG A 90 -7.58 -7.80 -4.49
CA ARG A 90 -7.67 -6.37 -4.19
C ARG A 90 -6.32 -5.83 -3.72
N GLU A 91 -5.63 -6.60 -2.89
CA GLU A 91 -4.33 -6.25 -2.32
C GLU A 91 -3.29 -6.09 -3.42
N GLU A 92 -3.28 -7.00 -4.41
CA GLU A 92 -2.40 -6.88 -5.58
C GLU A 92 -2.71 -5.64 -6.42
N LYS A 93 -3.99 -5.30 -6.58
CA LYS A 93 -4.40 -4.04 -7.23
C LYS A 93 -3.85 -2.84 -6.47
N ILE A 94 -4.09 -2.75 -5.17
CA ILE A 94 -3.63 -1.62 -4.35
C ILE A 94 -2.10 -1.54 -4.39
N PHE A 95 -1.39 -2.67 -4.31
CA PHE A 95 0.06 -2.73 -4.39
C PHE A 95 0.60 -2.14 -5.70
N VAL A 96 0.06 -2.60 -6.85
CA VAL A 96 0.48 -2.10 -8.17
C VAL A 96 0.22 -0.61 -8.30
N LEU A 97 -0.95 -0.14 -7.87
CA LEU A 97 -1.35 1.26 -8.01
C LEU A 97 -0.58 2.19 -7.06
N ALA A 98 -0.40 1.80 -5.80
CA ALA A 98 0.39 2.59 -4.86
C ALA A 98 1.85 2.71 -5.33
N ASN A 99 2.41 1.63 -5.88
CA ASN A 99 3.75 1.67 -6.45
C ASN A 99 3.81 2.49 -7.75
N ASP A 100 2.76 2.46 -8.57
CA ASP A 100 2.63 3.31 -9.76
C ASP A 100 2.61 4.80 -9.40
N CYS A 101 1.91 5.18 -8.33
CA CYS A 101 1.91 6.55 -7.82
C CYS A 101 3.30 7.01 -7.36
N LEU A 102 4.12 6.11 -6.81
CA LEU A 102 5.50 6.43 -6.39
C LEU A 102 6.46 6.71 -7.56
N THR A 103 6.02 6.48 -8.80
CA THR A 103 6.81 6.83 -9.99
C THR A 103 6.82 8.33 -10.28
N GLY A 104 5.87 9.09 -9.70
CA GLY A 104 5.69 10.52 -9.96
C GLY A 104 4.92 10.84 -11.24
N ASP A 105 4.67 9.84 -12.09
CA ASP A 105 3.86 9.94 -13.31
C ASP A 105 3.02 8.64 -13.46
N PRO A 106 1.94 8.50 -12.66
CA PRO A 106 1.12 7.30 -12.66
C PRO A 106 0.37 7.14 -13.97
N LEU A 107 0.34 5.93 -14.54
CA LEU A 107 -0.39 5.65 -15.78
C LEU A 107 -1.90 5.56 -15.56
N VAL A 108 -2.34 5.46 -14.31
CA VAL A 108 -3.77 5.52 -13.96
C VAL A 108 -4.14 6.90 -13.45
N HIS A 109 -4.89 7.63 -14.27
CA HIS A 109 -5.56 8.86 -13.85
C HIS A 109 -7.05 8.66 -13.55
N ASP A 110 -7.56 7.43 -13.66
CA ASP A 110 -9.00 7.15 -13.68
C ASP A 110 -9.66 7.31 -12.29
N LEU A 111 -10.81 7.99 -12.28
CA LEU A 111 -11.45 8.73 -11.18
C LEU A 111 -11.78 7.91 -9.91
N SER A 112 -11.79 6.58 -9.97
CA SER A 112 -11.97 5.74 -8.77
C SER A 112 -10.75 5.76 -7.83
N LEU A 113 -9.59 6.17 -8.33
CA LEU A 113 -8.35 6.34 -7.58
C LEU A 113 -8.05 7.81 -7.24
N ASN A 114 -8.68 8.77 -7.92
CA ASN A 114 -8.75 10.15 -7.42
C ASN A 114 -9.65 10.25 -6.16
N GLN A 115 -10.38 9.21 -5.77
CA GLN A 115 -10.98 9.10 -4.43
C GLN A 115 -10.00 8.51 -3.39
N LEU A 116 -8.82 8.06 -3.85
CA LEU A 116 -7.71 7.56 -3.04
C LEU A 116 -6.58 8.61 -2.96
N VAL A 117 -6.50 9.50 -3.96
CA VAL A 117 -5.47 10.54 -4.12
C VAL A 117 -6.06 11.97 -4.06
N GLY A 118 -7.28 12.19 -4.55
CA GLY A 118 -7.90 13.52 -4.71
C GLY A 118 -8.93 13.93 -3.65
N SER A 119 -9.24 13.07 -2.67
CA SER A 119 -9.82 13.54 -1.40
C SER A 119 -8.76 13.83 -0.35
N ASP A 120 -7.52 13.36 -0.54
CA ASP A 120 -6.49 13.40 0.49
C ASP A 120 -5.08 13.25 -0.11
N GLU A 121 -4.58 14.24 -0.84
CA GLU A 121 -3.12 14.37 -1.04
C GLU A 121 -2.39 14.37 0.32
N ASP A 122 -3.09 14.80 1.38
CA ASP A 122 -2.66 14.71 2.76
C ASP A 122 -2.56 13.25 3.27
N ASN A 123 -3.42 12.29 2.89
CA ASN A 123 -3.45 10.98 3.55
C ASN A 123 -2.30 10.05 3.15
N MET A 124 -1.81 10.07 1.91
CA MET A 124 -0.65 9.23 1.52
C MET A 124 0.67 9.78 2.06
N ILE A 125 0.83 11.12 2.07
CA ILE A 125 1.96 11.80 2.73
C ILE A 125 1.90 11.55 4.24
N LEU A 126 0.72 11.69 4.84
CA LEU A 126 0.48 11.38 6.24
C LEU A 126 0.67 9.88 6.51
N PHE A 127 0.36 8.96 5.60
CA PHE A 127 0.63 7.53 5.78
C PHE A 127 2.12 7.21 5.77
N HIS A 128 2.88 7.83 4.87
CA HIS A 128 4.33 7.72 4.86
C HIS A 128 4.97 8.33 6.12
N GLU A 129 4.47 9.48 6.58
CA GLU A 129 4.91 10.11 7.84
C GLU A 129 4.51 9.30 9.08
N LYS A 130 3.30 8.72 9.10
CA LYS A 130 2.80 7.78 10.14
C LYS A 130 3.71 6.57 10.30
N ILE A 131 4.07 5.93 9.18
CA ILE A 131 4.91 4.74 9.21
C ILE A 131 6.31 5.10 9.70
N ARG A 132 6.89 6.22 9.21
CA ARG A 132 8.19 6.71 9.70
C ARG A 132 8.17 7.00 11.20
N TYR A 133 7.11 7.61 11.74
CA TYR A 133 7.00 7.91 13.16
C TYR A 133 6.84 6.65 14.04
N SER A 134 6.28 5.58 13.50
CA SER A 134 6.05 4.32 14.22
C SER A 134 7.23 3.34 14.16
N THR A 135 8.25 3.61 13.32
CA THR A 135 9.44 2.76 13.16
C THR A 135 10.74 3.43 13.60
N ALA A 136 10.69 4.68 14.06
CA ALA A 136 11.79 5.39 14.73
C ALA A 136 11.76 5.13 16.24
#